data_AF-A0A6M0FT40-F1
#
_entry.id   AF-A0A6M0FT40-F1
#
_cell.length_a   1.000
_cell.length_b   1.000
_cell.length_c   1.000
_cell.angle_alpha   90.00
_cell.angle_beta   90.00
_cell.angle_gamma   90.00
#
_symmetry.space_group_name_H-M   'P 1'
#
loop_
_entity.id
_entity.type
_entity.pdbx_description
1 polymer ?
#
loop_
_entity_poly.entity_id
_entity_poly.type
_entity_poly.pdbx_seq_one_letter_code
_entity_poly.pdbx_strand_id
1 'polypeptide(L)' 'MTSRSSYLTKNFLIKLQNLPPAQQQQVADFVEFLAQKYSHSHASQPKSGRVLGLHKDMGWMSEDFNAPLWY' A
#
# COMPACT_ATOMS: atom_id res chain seq x y z
N MET A 1 -27.86 15.45 0.83
CA MET A 1 -26.63 16.26 0.63
C MET A 1 -25.72 15.61 -0.43
N THR A 2 -26.14 15.55 -1.70
CA THR A 2 -25.39 14.87 -2.79
C THR A 2 -25.02 15.81 -3.95
N SER A 3 -25.57 17.04 -3.98
CA SER A 3 -25.40 18.00 -5.08
C SER A 3 -23.99 18.58 -5.20
N ARG A 4 -23.28 18.76 -4.08
CA ARG A 4 -21.90 19.30 -4.10
C ARG A 4 -20.90 18.30 -4.67
N SER A 5 -21.08 17.01 -4.37
CA SER A 5 -20.21 15.93 -4.85
C SER A 5 -20.34 15.76 -6.37
N SER A 6 -21.56 15.77 -6.91
CA SER A 6 -21.79 15.60 -8.35
C SER A 6 -21.29 16.78 -9.20
N TYR A 7 -21.34 18.01 -8.68
CA TYR A 7 -20.77 19.19 -9.36
C TYR A 7 -19.24 19.14 -9.43
N LEU A 8 -18.59 18.66 -8.37
CA LEU A 8 -17.14 18.45 -8.32
C LEU A 8 -16.68 17.42 -9.35
N THR A 9 -17.42 16.33 -9.53
CA THR A 9 -17.09 15.27 -10.50
C THR A 9 -17.16 15.77 -11.95
N LYS A 10 -18.17 16.58 -12.30
CA LYS A 10 -18.31 17.11 -13.67
C LYS A 10 -17.15 18.04 -14.03
N ASN A 11 -16.82 18.99 -13.16
CA ASN A 11 -15.71 19.91 -13.39
C ASN A 11 -14.34 19.19 -13.43
N PHE A 12 -14.18 18.11 -12.65
CA PHE A 12 -12.98 17.29 -12.69
C PHE A 12 -12.83 16.57 -14.04
N LEU A 13 -13.89 15.92 -14.56
CA LEU A 13 -13.84 15.21 -15.84
C LEU A 13 -13.54 16.14 -17.01
N ILE A 14 -14.11 17.35 -17.02
CA ILE A 14 -13.83 18.37 -18.05
C ILE A 14 -12.35 18.76 -18.03
N LYS A 15 -11.78 18.98 -16.83
CA LYS A 15 -10.35 19.31 -16.69
C LYS A 15 -9.46 18.16 -17.15
N LEU A 16 -9.83 16.90 -16.82
CA LEU A 16 -9.09 15.72 -17.24
C LEU A 16 -9.09 15.55 -18.76
N GLN A 17 -10.23 15.75 -19.42
CA GLN A 17 -10.34 15.69 -20.88
C GLN A 17 -9.50 16.76 -21.60
N ASN A 18 -9.34 17.93 -20.99
CA ASN A 18 -8.54 19.02 -21.55
C ASN A 18 -7.02 18.83 -21.37
N LEU A 19 -6.59 17.83 -20.61
CA LEU A 19 -5.17 17.53 -20.44
C LEU A 19 -4.61 16.76 -21.65
N PRO A 20 -3.36 17.04 -22.06
CA PRO A 20 -2.59 16.18 -22.95
C PRO A 20 -2.64 14.69 -22.58
N PRO A 21 -2.55 13.77 -23.57
CA PRO A 21 -2.66 12.32 -23.36
C PRO A 21 -1.70 11.77 -22.30
N ALA A 22 -0.46 12.28 -22.26
CA ALA A 22 0.53 11.85 -21.26
C ALA A 22 0.09 12.15 -19.81
N GLN A 23 -0.57 13.29 -19.61
CA GLN A 23 -1.05 13.71 -18.28
C GLN A 23 -2.34 12.98 -17.89
N GLN A 24 -3.18 12.64 -18.87
CA GLN A 24 -4.33 11.76 -18.67
C GLN A 24 -3.88 10.38 -18.19
N GLN A 25 -2.84 9.81 -18.81
CA GLN A 25 -2.26 8.54 -18.41
C GLN A 25 -1.71 8.61 -16.97
N GLN A 26 -0.99 9.68 -16.62
CA GLN A 26 -0.49 9.85 -15.25
C GLN A 26 -1.61 9.87 -14.19
N VAL A 27 -2.77 10.46 -14.52
CA VAL A 27 -3.94 10.42 -13.62
C VAL A 27 -4.53 9.02 -13.54
N ALA A 28 -4.62 8.29 -14.65
CA ALA A 28 -5.08 6.91 -14.67
C ALA A 28 -4.16 6.00 -13.83
N ASP A 29 -2.85 6.10 -14.03
CA ASP A 29 -1.83 5.35 -13.28
C ASP A 29 -1.90 5.66 -11.77
N PHE A 30 -2.13 6.92 -11.41
CA PHE A 30 -2.30 7.32 -10.00
C PHE A 30 -3.57 6.73 -9.38
N VAL A 31 -4.69 6.73 -10.12
CA VAL A 31 -5.93 6.10 -9.65
C VAL A 31 -5.74 4.60 -9.48
N GLU A 32 -5.05 3.94 -10.41
CA GLU A 32 -4.72 2.52 -10.32
C GLU A 32 -3.82 2.23 -9.11
N PHE A 33 -2.79 3.05 -8.89
CA PHE A 33 -1.94 2.96 -7.71
C PHE A 33 -2.74 3.10 -6.41
N LEU A 34 -3.67 4.06 -6.33
CA LEU A 34 -4.52 4.24 -5.16
C LEU A 34 -5.43 3.02 -4.96
N ALA A 35 -6.04 2.51 -6.05
CA ALA A 35 -6.84 1.31 -5.99
C ALA A 35 -6.02 0.14 -5.43
N GLN A 36 -4.83 -0.12 -5.96
CA GLN A 36 -3.97 -1.21 -5.49
C GLN A 36 -3.50 -1.02 -4.03
N LYS A 37 -3.07 0.19 -3.68
CA LYS A 37 -2.56 0.55 -2.34
C LYS A 37 -3.60 0.34 -1.26
N TYR A 38 -4.85 0.73 -1.52
CA TYR A 38 -5.93 0.70 -0.53
C TYR A 38 -6.85 -0.52 -0.67
N SER A 39 -6.82 -1.26 -1.78
CA SER A 39 -7.49 -2.56 -1.91
C SER A 39 -6.92 -3.58 -0.92
N HIS A 40 -5.62 -3.51 -0.63
CA HIS A 40 -4.97 -4.38 0.37
C HIS A 40 -5.13 -3.87 1.81
N SER A 41 -5.55 -2.62 2.04
CA SER A 41 -5.78 -2.11 3.40
C SER A 41 -7.10 -2.57 4.01
N HIS A 42 -8.06 -3.04 3.21
CA HIS A 42 -9.31 -3.63 3.73
C HIS A 42 -9.24 -5.13 4.01
N ALA A 43 -8.19 -5.82 3.54
CA ALA A 43 -7.90 -7.23 3.84
C ALA A 43 -6.64 -7.41 4.71
N SER A 44 -6.19 -6.34 5.37
CA SER A 44 -5.17 -6.45 6.40
C SER A 44 -5.83 -7.06 7.64
N GLN A 45 -5.81 -8.40 7.73
CA GLN A 45 -5.66 -9.03 9.04
C GLN A 45 -4.65 -8.21 9.84
N PRO A 46 -4.89 -7.94 11.14
CA PRO A 46 -3.97 -7.14 11.94
C PRO A 46 -2.59 -7.73 11.75
N LYS A 47 -1.73 -7.03 10.99
CA LYS A 47 -0.32 -7.38 10.86
C LYS A 47 0.16 -7.23 12.28
N SER A 48 0.27 -8.37 12.97
CA SER A 48 0.82 -8.46 14.32
C SER A 48 2.07 -7.60 14.29
N GLY A 49 1.98 -6.42 14.92
CA GLY A 49 3.08 -5.49 14.97
C GLY A 49 4.28 -6.26 15.51
N ARG A 50 5.48 -6.00 15.00
CA ARG A 50 6.67 -6.67 15.53
C ARG A 50 6.73 -6.41 17.03
N VAL A 51 6.39 -7.41 17.84
CA VAL A 51 6.44 -7.32 19.29
C VAL A 51 7.90 -7.55 19.69
N LEU A 52 8.59 -6.45 20.00
CA LEU A 52 9.95 -6.49 20.53
C LEU A 52 9.98 -7.41 21.75
N GLY A 53 10.79 -8.47 21.70
CA GLY A 53 10.98 -9.41 22.81
C GLY A 53 9.95 -10.56 22.91
N LEU A 54 9.08 -10.76 21.90
CA LEU A 54 8.10 -11.86 21.91
C LEU A 54 8.72 -13.25 22.14
N HIS A 55 9.96 -13.45 21.72
CA HIS A 55 10.70 -14.71 21.82
C HIS A 55 11.92 -14.59 22.75
N LYS A 56 11.99 -13.54 23.60
CA LYS A 56 13.19 -13.24 24.41
C LYS A 56 13.59 -14.38 25.35
N ASP A 57 12.63 -15.21 25.75
CA ASP A 57 12.84 -16.40 26.59
C ASP A 57 12.58 -17.71 25.83
N MET A 58 12.19 -17.63 24.56
CA MET A 58 12.13 -18.76 23.65
C MET A 58 13.51 -18.91 23.02
N GLY A 59 14.45 -19.43 23.80
CA GLY A 59 15.82 -19.71 23.36
C GLY A 59 15.86 -20.77 22.26
N TRP A 60 15.62 -20.36 21.02
CA TRP A 60 15.89 -21.15 19.82
C TRP A 60 17.08 -20.50 19.12
N MET A 61 18.26 -20.65 19.70
CA MET A 61 19.48 -20.50 18.93
C MET A 61 19.68 -21.84 18.23
N SER A 62 19.66 -21.83 16.89
CA SER A 62 20.03 -23.03 16.14
C SER A 62 21.41 -23.49 16.60
N GLU A 63 21.61 -24.81 16.66
CA GLU A 63 22.86 -25.43 17.13
C GLU A 63 24.08 -25.00 16.29
N ASP A 64 23.84 -24.47 15.08
CA ASP A 64 24.81 -23.95 14.13
C ASP A 64 25.04 -22.43 14.20
N PHE A 65 24.43 -21.70 15.14
CA PHE A 65 24.57 -20.24 15.21
C PHE A 65 26.04 -19.80 15.35
N ASN A 66 26.85 -20.60 16.04
CA ASN A 66 28.28 -20.39 16.20
C ASN A 66 29.12 -21.32 15.33
N ALA A 67 28.52 -22.09 14.42
CA ALA A 67 29.28 -22.96 13.55
C ALA A 67 30.15 -22.10 12.59
N PRO A 68 31.44 -22.44 12.43
CA PRO A 68 32.28 -21.75 11.47
C PRO A 68 31.70 -21.96 10.06
N LEU A 69 31.76 -20.91 9.22
CA LEU A 69 31.22 -20.92 7.86
C LEU A 69 32.02 -21.79 6.87
N TRP A 70 32.91 -22.67 7.35
CA TRP A 70 33.86 -23.40 6.53
C TRP A 70 33.94 -24.86 7.01
N TYR A 71 33.89 -25.79 6.05
CA TYR A 71 34.19 -27.22 6.23
C TYR A 71 35.71 -27.46 6.22
#